data_AF-A0A966W0W3-F1
#
_entry.id   AF-A0A966W0W3-F1
#
_cell.length_a   1.000
_cell.length_b   1.000
_cell.length_c   1.000
_cell.angle_alpha   90.00
_cell.angle_beta   90.00
_cell.angle_gamma   90.00
#
_symmetry.space_group_name_H-M   'P 1'
#
loop_
_entity.id
_entity.type
_entity.pdbx_description
1 polymer ?
#
loop_
_entity_poly.entity_id
_entity_poly.type
_entity_poly.pdbx_seq_one_letter_code
_entity_poly.pdbx_strand_id
1 'polypeptide(L)'
;AFIKGVVGWVDLQSSRVEEPLAELARHPRFVGVRHVVQDEPDDNFMLRPAFQRGIGKLRQFNLAYDLLVFPKQLPAAIQLVANFPEQRFVLDHIAKPFIRAASAPRPRSAAPARPRNPRCRPAPSRAPDRAAGSHGGWATRA
;
A
#
# COMPACT_ATOMS: atom_id res chain seq x y z
N ALA A 1 15.54 2.58 22.12
CA ALA A 1 15.39 1.47 21.14
C ALA A 1 15.03 2.01 19.76
N PHE A 2 15.59 1.40 18.70
CA PHE A 2 15.40 1.79 17.27
C PHE A 2 14.01 1.41 16.73
N ILE A 3 13.53 0.19 17.00
CA ILE A 3 12.20 -0.27 16.58
C ILE A 3 11.11 0.29 17.50
N LYS A 4 10.17 1.03 16.91
CA LYS A 4 9.05 1.70 17.60
C LYS A 4 7.75 0.91 17.61
N GLY A 5 7.54 0.05 16.63
CA GLY A 5 6.34 -0.77 16.50
C GLY A 5 6.50 -1.87 15.46
N VAL A 6 5.61 -2.85 15.51
CA VAL A 6 5.51 -4.01 14.64
C VAL A 6 4.05 -4.13 14.20
N VAL A 7 3.84 -4.22 12.89
CA VAL A 7 2.57 -4.63 12.29
C VAL A 7 2.70 -6.11 11.96
N GLY A 8 1.87 -6.93 12.57
CA GLY A 8 1.92 -8.39 12.39
C GLY A 8 0.80 -8.92 11.51
N TRP A 9 0.72 -10.25 11.43
CA TRP A 9 -0.35 -10.96 10.74
C TRP A 9 -1.10 -11.85 11.73
N VAL A 10 -2.42 -11.87 11.63
CA VAL A 10 -3.33 -12.76 12.37
C VAL A 10 -4.45 -13.15 11.41
N ASP A 11 -4.92 -14.39 11.47
CA ASP A 11 -6.09 -14.82 10.69
C ASP A 11 -7.36 -14.15 11.20
N LEU A 12 -7.76 -13.06 10.53
CA LEU A 12 -8.96 -12.29 10.87
C LEU A 12 -10.26 -13.01 10.52
N GLN A 13 -10.23 -14.13 9.80
CA GLN A 13 -11.43 -14.94 9.51
C GLN A 13 -11.74 -15.94 10.62
N SER A 14 -10.74 -16.27 11.45
CA SER A 14 -10.88 -17.24 12.53
C SER A 14 -11.96 -16.81 13.51
N SER A 15 -12.83 -17.76 13.89
CA SER A 15 -13.79 -17.57 14.98
C SER A 15 -13.12 -17.38 16.34
N ARG A 16 -11.83 -17.72 16.45
CA ARG A 16 -10.99 -17.57 17.65
C ARG A 16 -9.94 -16.45 17.53
N VAL A 17 -10.08 -15.54 16.57
CA VAL A 17 -9.14 -14.42 16.31
C VAL A 17 -8.77 -13.61 17.56
N GLU A 18 -9.66 -13.56 18.55
CA GLU A 18 -9.45 -12.81 19.79
C GLU A 18 -8.31 -13.38 20.67
N GLU A 19 -8.11 -14.71 20.65
CA GLU A 19 -7.04 -15.38 21.40
C GLU A 19 -5.63 -14.91 20.97
N PRO A 20 -5.23 -15.02 19.68
CA PRO A 20 -3.92 -14.54 19.24
C PRO A 20 -3.79 -13.02 19.33
N LEU A 21 -4.88 -12.25 19.14
CA LEU A 21 -4.84 -10.80 19.31
C LEU A 21 -4.54 -10.43 20.78
N ALA A 22 -5.21 -11.06 21.73
CA ALA A 22 -4.98 -10.83 23.16
C ALA A 22 -3.55 -11.22 23.56
N GLU A 23 -3.04 -12.34 23.06
CA GLU A 23 -1.66 -12.76 23.29
C GLU A 23 -0.66 -11.73 22.77
N LEU A 24 -0.78 -11.31 21.51
CA LEU A 24 0.15 -10.40 20.86
C LEU A 24 0.06 -8.97 21.41
N ALA A 25 -1.13 -8.53 21.80
CA ALA A 25 -1.35 -7.21 22.40
C ALA A 25 -0.64 -7.02 23.74
N ARG A 26 -0.21 -8.10 24.42
CA ARG A 26 0.67 -8.01 25.60
C ARG A 26 2.04 -7.42 25.26
N HIS A 27 2.46 -7.46 23.99
CA HIS A 27 3.71 -6.85 23.56
C HIS A 27 3.48 -5.37 23.23
N PRO A 28 4.08 -4.42 23.96
CA PRO A 28 3.82 -2.99 23.79
C PRO A 28 4.27 -2.41 22.44
N ARG A 29 5.00 -3.20 21.64
CA ARG A 29 5.41 -2.83 20.27
C ARG A 29 4.51 -3.46 19.20
N PHE A 30 3.55 -4.31 19.54
CA PHE A 30 2.56 -4.79 18.58
C PHE A 30 1.49 -3.71 18.41
N VAL A 31 1.51 -3.03 17.26
CA VAL A 31 0.73 -1.79 17.05
C VAL A 31 -0.35 -1.92 15.97
N GLY A 32 -0.33 -3.01 15.20
CA GLY A 32 -1.30 -3.22 14.14
C GLY A 32 -1.24 -4.59 13.49
N VAL A 33 -2.21 -4.82 12.60
CA VAL A 33 -2.36 -6.04 11.81
C VAL A 33 -2.47 -5.69 10.33
N ARG A 34 -1.88 -6.52 9.47
CA ARG A 34 -2.00 -6.42 8.02
C ARG A 34 -2.31 -7.78 7.42
N HIS A 35 -3.40 -7.87 6.64
CA HIS A 35 -3.65 -9.01 5.75
C HIS A 35 -3.29 -8.63 4.32
N VAL A 36 -2.76 -9.56 3.54
CA VAL A 36 -2.36 -9.31 2.13
C VAL A 36 -3.58 -9.45 1.21
N VAL A 37 -4.62 -8.65 1.46
CA VAL A 37 -5.91 -8.73 0.74
C VAL A 37 -5.77 -8.48 -0.77
N GLN A 38 -4.74 -7.75 -1.19
CA GLN A 38 -4.40 -7.54 -2.62
C GLN A 38 -4.16 -8.82 -3.43
N ASP A 39 -3.76 -9.91 -2.76
CA ASP A 39 -3.43 -11.19 -3.41
C ASP A 39 -4.58 -12.20 -3.27
N GLU A 40 -5.69 -11.81 -2.62
CA GLU A 40 -6.91 -12.60 -2.57
C GLU A 40 -7.60 -12.60 -3.96
N PRO A 41 -8.15 -13.74 -4.39
CA PRO A 41 -8.79 -13.86 -5.70
C PRO A 41 -10.09 -13.06 -5.82
N ASP A 42 -10.71 -12.75 -4.68
CA ASP A 42 -11.99 -12.05 -4.58
C ASP A 42 -11.73 -10.59 -4.19
N ASP A 43 -12.05 -9.64 -5.07
CA ASP A 43 -11.88 -8.21 -4.82
C ASP A 43 -12.73 -7.72 -3.63
N ASN A 44 -13.78 -8.47 -3.26
CA ASN A 44 -14.64 -8.20 -2.11
C ASN A 44 -14.30 -9.03 -0.86
N PHE A 45 -13.14 -9.72 -0.83
CA PHE A 45 -12.73 -10.59 0.27
C PHE A 45 -12.92 -9.94 1.65
N MET A 46 -12.54 -8.66 1.77
CA MET A 46 -12.62 -7.92 3.03
C MET A 46 -14.04 -7.62 3.53
N LEU A 47 -15.05 -7.78 2.67
CA LEU A 47 -16.47 -7.65 3.03
C LEU A 47 -17.07 -8.94 3.58
N ARG A 48 -16.33 -10.06 3.54
CA ARG A 48 -16.81 -11.33 4.10
C ARG A 48 -17.15 -11.16 5.59
N PRO A 49 -18.29 -11.70 6.07
CA PRO A 49 -18.66 -11.58 7.47
C PRO A 49 -17.58 -12.09 8.43
N ALA A 50 -16.85 -13.15 8.06
CA ALA A 50 -15.75 -13.67 8.86
C ALA A 50 -14.62 -12.66 9.04
N PHE A 51 -14.19 -12.03 7.97
CA PHE A 51 -13.14 -11.02 7.99
C PHE A 51 -13.57 -9.77 8.78
N GLN A 52 -14.79 -9.28 8.55
CA GLN A 52 -15.34 -8.13 9.26
C GLN A 52 -15.48 -8.38 10.77
N ARG A 53 -15.81 -9.61 11.20
CA ARG A 53 -15.77 -9.96 12.63
C ARG A 53 -14.37 -9.77 13.22
N GLY A 54 -13.31 -10.20 12.52
CA GLY A 54 -11.94 -9.99 12.96
C GLY A 54 -11.54 -8.52 13.03
N ILE A 55 -11.90 -7.73 12.02
CA ILE A 55 -11.68 -6.27 12.01
C ILE A 55 -12.33 -5.60 13.23
N GLY A 56 -13.58 -5.98 13.55
CA GLY A 56 -14.30 -5.47 14.71
C GLY A 56 -13.62 -5.75 16.06
N LYS A 57 -12.68 -6.70 16.12
CA LYS A 57 -11.93 -7.05 17.34
C LYS A 57 -10.64 -6.24 17.52
N LEU A 58 -10.15 -5.56 16.49
CA LEU A 58 -8.85 -4.86 16.58
C LEU A 58 -8.90 -3.64 17.50
N ARG A 59 -10.02 -2.92 17.51
CA ARG A 59 -10.16 -1.68 18.29
C ARG A 59 -9.98 -1.88 19.80
N GLN A 60 -10.53 -2.95 20.38
CA GLN A 60 -10.41 -3.21 21.81
C GLN A 60 -8.96 -3.42 22.26
N PHE A 61 -8.08 -3.83 21.35
CA PHE A 61 -6.64 -3.96 21.59
C PHE A 61 -5.85 -2.71 21.18
N ASN A 62 -6.53 -1.63 20.78
CA ASN A 62 -5.93 -0.42 20.24
C ASN A 62 -4.97 -0.70 19.07
N LEU A 63 -5.30 -1.65 18.20
CA LEU A 63 -4.49 -2.00 17.02
C LEU A 63 -4.99 -1.26 15.78
N ALA A 64 -4.06 -0.77 14.95
CA ALA A 64 -4.39 -0.29 13.61
C ALA A 64 -4.55 -1.45 12.62
N TYR A 65 -5.30 -1.23 11.54
CA TYR A 65 -5.34 -2.14 10.40
C TYR A 65 -4.73 -1.47 9.17
N ASP A 66 -3.72 -2.12 8.57
CA ASP A 66 -3.08 -1.63 7.34
C ASP A 66 -3.83 -2.17 6.11
N LEU A 67 -4.45 -1.26 5.36
CA LEU A 67 -5.18 -1.53 4.12
C LEU A 67 -4.20 -1.62 2.94
N LEU A 68 -3.69 -2.83 2.71
CA LEU A 68 -2.84 -3.17 1.56
C LEU A 68 -3.69 -3.65 0.39
N VAL A 69 -4.05 -2.74 -0.52
CA VAL A 69 -5.00 -2.97 -1.62
C VAL A 69 -4.50 -2.44 -2.97
N PHE A 70 -5.07 -2.97 -4.06
CA PHE A 70 -5.00 -2.37 -5.40
C PHE A 70 -6.19 -1.43 -5.68
N PRO A 71 -6.14 -0.57 -6.72
CA PRO A 71 -7.23 0.35 -7.03
C PRO A 71 -8.59 -0.35 -7.26
N LYS A 72 -8.58 -1.55 -7.85
CA LYS A 72 -9.80 -2.35 -8.09
C LYS A 72 -10.55 -2.76 -6.81
N GLN A 73 -9.85 -2.80 -5.67
CA GLN A 73 -10.41 -3.17 -4.36
C GLN A 73 -10.87 -1.96 -3.53
N LEU A 74 -10.64 -0.73 -4.01
CA LEU A 74 -11.06 0.49 -3.31
C LEU A 74 -12.56 0.53 -2.97
N PRO A 75 -13.49 0.09 -3.83
CA PRO A 75 -14.91 0.06 -3.48
C PRO A 75 -15.19 -0.76 -2.22
N ALA A 76 -14.58 -1.95 -2.11
CA ALA A 76 -14.70 -2.80 -0.92
C ALA A 76 -14.00 -2.18 0.31
N ALA A 77 -12.84 -1.55 0.13
CA ALA A 77 -12.13 -0.88 1.22
C ALA A 77 -12.94 0.31 1.78
N ILE A 78 -13.58 1.11 0.92
CA ILE A 78 -14.44 2.22 1.33
C ILE A 78 -15.62 1.71 2.17
N GLN A 79 -16.27 0.64 1.73
CA GLN A 79 -17.37 0.02 2.49
C GLN A 79 -16.89 -0.53 3.84
N LEU A 80 -15.74 -1.19 3.88
CA LEU A 80 -15.16 -1.67 5.13
C LEU A 80 -14.90 -0.51 6.12
N VAL A 81 -14.26 0.57 5.66
CA VAL A 81 -14.00 1.74 6.50
C VAL A 81 -15.29 2.38 6.99
N ALA A 82 -16.33 2.45 6.14
CA ALA A 82 -17.65 2.96 6.52
C ALA A 82 -18.34 2.09 7.60
N ASN A 83 -18.14 0.77 7.57
CA ASN A 83 -18.70 -0.15 8.55
C ASN A 83 -18.01 -0.06 9.93
N PHE A 84 -16.77 0.45 9.98
CA PHE A 84 -15.97 0.54 11.20
C PHE A 84 -15.40 1.96 11.41
N PRO A 85 -16.25 3.00 11.58
CA PRO A 85 -15.81 4.39 11.59
C PRO A 85 -14.86 4.74 12.74
N GLU A 86 -14.84 3.93 13.80
CA GLU A 86 -13.98 4.15 14.97
C GLU A 86 -12.71 3.27 14.97
N GLN A 87 -12.53 2.42 13.95
CA GLN A 87 -11.31 1.63 13.76
C GLN A 87 -10.24 2.47 13.06
N ARG A 88 -9.00 2.37 13.55
CA ARG A 88 -7.86 3.05 12.91
C ARG A 88 -7.42 2.24 11.69
N PHE A 89 -7.46 2.89 10.52
CA PHE A 89 -7.01 2.34 9.25
C PHE A 89 -5.82 3.13 8.71
N VAL A 90 -4.87 2.43 8.11
CA VAL A 90 -3.75 3.04 7.38
C VAL A 90 -3.84 2.58 5.93
N LEU A 91 -4.04 3.51 4.99
CA LEU A 91 -4.03 3.15 3.57
C LEU A 91 -2.59 2.98 3.09
N ASP A 92 -2.21 1.75 2.78
CA ASP A 92 -0.85 1.46 2.34
C ASP A 92 -0.65 1.88 0.89
N HIS A 93 0.52 2.45 0.58
CA HIS A 93 0.93 2.88 -0.76
C HIS A 93 -0.12 3.67 -1.58
N ILE A 94 -1.03 4.41 -0.92
CA ILE A 94 -2.11 5.16 -1.58
C ILE A 94 -2.95 4.24 -2.51
N ALA A 95 -3.18 2.99 -2.10
CA ALA A 95 -3.85 1.97 -2.92
C ALA A 95 -3.19 1.68 -4.27
N LYS A 96 -1.86 1.86 -4.38
CA LYS A 96 -1.05 1.53 -5.57
C LYS A 96 -1.63 2.13 -6.86
N PRO A 97 -1.69 3.47 -7.00
CA PRO A 97 -2.25 4.10 -8.19
C PRO A 97 -1.44 3.72 -9.43
N PHE A 98 -2.09 3.70 -10.60
CA PHE A 98 -1.44 3.39 -11.87
C PHE A 98 -0.52 4.54 -12.34
N ILE A 99 0.65 4.69 -11.72
CA ILE A 99 1.58 5.80 -12.00
C ILE A 99 2.13 5.74 -13.43
N ARG A 100 2.38 4.54 -13.97
CA ARG A 100 2.93 4.37 -15.33
C ARG A 100 1.90 4.56 -16.45
N ALA A 101 0.60 4.48 -16.16
CA ALA A 101 -0.46 4.74 -17.14
C ALA A 101 -0.73 6.25 -17.31
N ALA A 102 -0.17 7.10 -16.45
CA ALA A 102 -0.28 8.55 -16.55
C ALA A 102 0.75 9.15 -17.53
N SER A 103 0.67 8.77 -18.80
CA SER A 103 1.04 9.67 -19.89
C SER A 103 -0.23 10.28 -20.47
N ALA A 104 -1.02 10.94 -19.63
CA ALA A 104 -1.88 12.00 -20.14
C ALA A 104 -0.94 13.07 -20.71
N PRO A 105 -1.12 13.54 -21.96
CA PRO A 105 -0.32 14.65 -22.46
C PRO A 105 -0.56 15.81 -21.49
N ARG A 106 0.48 16.23 -20.77
CA ARG A 106 0.43 17.52 -20.10
C ARG A 106 0.09 18.53 -21.19
N PRO A 107 -1.00 19.30 -21.12
CA PRO A 107 -1.09 20.47 -21.96
C PRO A 107 0.19 21.24 -21.68
N ARG A 108 0.95 21.57 -22.74
CA ARG A 108 2.06 22.51 -22.60
C ARG A 108 1.40 23.81 -22.15
N SER A 109 1.27 24.02 -20.83
CA SER A 109 1.21 25.36 -20.31
C SER A 109 2.45 26.02 -20.89
N ALA A 110 2.25 27.00 -21.76
CA ALA A 110 3.34 27.81 -22.27
C ALA A 110 4.16 28.21 -21.04
N ALA A 111 5.38 27.67 -20.93
CA ALA A 111 6.25 28.05 -19.83
C ALA A 111 6.35 29.57 -19.88
N PRO A 112 6.09 30.30 -18.79
CA PRO A 112 6.36 31.73 -18.80
C PRO A 112 7.80 31.91 -19.24
N ALA A 113 8.02 32.76 -20.24
CA ALA A 113 9.32 32.99 -20.84
C ALA A 113 10.34 33.19 -19.72
N ARG A 114 11.24 32.22 -19.57
CA ARG A 114 12.25 32.24 -18.50
C ARG A 114 13.08 33.50 -18.71
N PRO A 115 13.22 34.42 -17.74
CA PRO A 115 14.11 35.55 -17.90
C PRO A 115 15.51 35.01 -18.18
N ARG A 116 16.15 35.50 -19.25
CA ARG A 116 17.52 35.14 -19.63
C ARG A 116 18.44 35.56 -18.48
N ASN A 117 18.74 34.65 -17.56
CA ASN A 117 19.80 34.84 -16.58
C ASN A 117 21.12 34.43 -17.24
N PRO A 118 22.05 35.37 -17.52
CA PRO A 118 23.31 35.07 -18.20
C PRO A 118 24.25 34.15 -17.39
N ARG A 119 23.94 33.86 -16.12
CA ARG A 119 24.76 32.99 -15.25
C ARG A 119 24.34 31.52 -15.22
N CYS A 120 23.27 31.11 -15.90
CA CYS A 120 22.83 29.71 -15.97
C CYS A 120 23.06 29.14 -17.36
N ARG A 121 24.25 28.55 -17.61
CA ARG A 121 24.44 27.66 -18.77
C ARG A 121 23.92 26.25 -18.41
N PRO A 122 23.03 25.64 -19.21
CA PRO A 122 22.76 24.22 -19.07
C PRO A 122 24.00 23.43 -19.48
N ALA A 123 24.35 22.41 -18.69
CA ALA A 123 25.41 21.48 -19.02
C ALA A 123 25.01 20.63 -20.24
N PRO A 124 25.92 20.33 -21.18
CA PRO A 124 25.63 19.42 -22.28
C PRO A 124 25.50 18.00 -21.73
N SER A 125 24.29 17.44 -21.76
CA SER A 125 24.08 16.02 -21.57
C SER A 125 24.61 15.28 -22.80
N ARG A 126 25.75 14.60 -22.66
CA ARG A 126 26.13 13.52 -23.59
C ARG A 126 25.03 12.46 -23.55
N ALA A 127 24.35 12.23 -24.67
CA ALA A 127 23.56 11.02 -24.85
C ALA A 127 24.52 9.82 -24.95
N PRO A 128 24.30 8.72 -24.23
CA PRO A 128 24.97 7.46 -24.55
C PRO A 128 24.37 6.88 -25.83
N ASP A 129 25.24 6.47 -26.75
CA ASP A 129 24.89 5.78 -27.99
C ASP A 129 24.04 4.54 -27.72
N ARG A 130 22.98 4.39 -28.51
CA ARG A 130 22.18 3.17 -28.59
C ARG A 130 23.03 2.07 -29.24
N ALA A 131 23.35 1.03 -28.49
CA ALA A 131 23.72 -0.27 -29.05
C ALA A 131 22.66 -1.31 -28.68
N ALA A 132 22.12 -1.95 -29.70
CA ALA A 132 21.19 -3.06 -29.63
C ALA A 132 21.88 -4.33 -29.09
N GLY A 133 21.13 -5.15 -28.36
CA GLY A 133 21.56 -6.47 -27.92
C GLY A 133 20.40 -7.25 -27.33
N SER A 134 19.97 -8.27 -28.07
CA SER A 134 18.85 -9.16 -27.82
C SER A 134 19.23 -10.37 -26.95
N HIS A 135 18.19 -11.00 -26.37
CA HIS A 135 18.18 -12.32 -25.69
C HIS A 135 18.64 -12.24 -24.22
N GLY A 136 17.89 -12.71 -23.21
CA GLY A 136 17.05 -13.90 -23.12
C GLY A 136 17.66 -14.76 -22.01
N GLY A 137 16.94 -15.02 -20.91
CA GLY A 137 17.49 -15.85 -19.84
C GLY A 137 16.77 -15.76 -18.51
N TRP A 138 15.80 -16.65 -18.32
CA TRP A 138 15.31 -17.07 -17.01
C TRP A 138 16.42 -17.86 -16.29
N ALA A 139 16.69 -17.59 -15.02
CA ALA A 139 17.30 -18.57 -14.12
C ALA A 139 17.14 -18.18 -12.64
N THR A 140 16.61 -19.14 -11.90
CA THR A 140 16.44 -19.27 -10.45
C THR A 140 17.73 -19.69 -9.74
N ARG A 141 17.68 -19.65 -8.39
CA ARG A 141 18.60 -20.22 -7.36
C ARG A 141 19.74 -19.28 -6.95
N ALA A 142 20.16 -19.21 -5.69
CA ALA A 142 19.94 -20.05 -4.51
C ALA A 142 19.83 -19.19 -3.25
#